data_AF-A0A0J5X0M1-F1
#
_entry.id   AF-A0A0J5X0M1-F1
#
_cell.length_a   1.000
_cell.length_b   1.000
_cell.length_c   1.000
_cell.angle_alpha   90.00
_cell.angle_beta   90.00
_cell.angle_gamma   90.00
#
_symmetry.space_group_name_H-M   'P 1'
#
loop_
_entity.id
_entity.type
_entity.pdbx_description
1 polymer ?
#
loop_
_entity_poly.entity_id
_entity_poly.type
_entity_poly.pdbx_seq_one_letter_code
_entity_poly.pdbx_strand_id
1 'polypeptide(L)' 'MTIEVYCGDPEAPSDAAEQRVLARIVDILQRREESAIVLFNVRCEERECDILVSTLVTTLVIEVNTTCSPWRAA' A
#
# COMPACT_ATOMS: atom_id res chain seq x y z
N MET A 1 7.82 -16.70 6.57
CA MET A 1 6.82 -15.61 6.48
C MET A 1 6.18 -15.66 5.11
N THR A 2 4.93 -15.19 5.00
CA THR A 2 4.23 -15.07 3.71
C THR A 2 3.77 -13.63 3.53
N ILE A 3 4.14 -13.02 2.41
CA ILE A 3 3.66 -11.70 2.01
C ILE A 3 2.90 -11.88 0.71
N GLU A 4 1.60 -11.67 0.74
CA GLU A 4 0.73 -11.79 -0.42
C GLU A 4 0.41 -10.39 -0.93
N VAL A 5 0.73 -10.12 -2.20
CA VAL A 5 0.53 -8.81 -2.82
C VAL A 5 -0.55 -8.93 -3.89
N TYR A 6 -1.62 -8.15 -3.76
CA TYR A 6 -2.74 -8.13 -4.69
C TYR A 6 -2.96 -6.73 -5.25
N CYS A 7 -3.29 -6.67 -6.54
CA CYS A 7 -3.69 -5.44 -7.20
C CYS A 7 -5.21 -5.41 -7.36
N GLY A 8 -5.84 -4.31 -6.95
CA GLY A 8 -7.27 -4.06 -7.20
C GLY A 8 -7.57 -3.64 -8.64
N ASP A 9 -6.56 -3.18 -9.38
CA ASP A 9 -6.67 -2.74 -10.77
C ASP A 9 -5.73 -3.57 -11.67
N PRO A 10 -6.23 -4.41 -12.60
CA PRO A 10 -5.38 -5.20 -13.48
C PRO A 10 -4.45 -4.36 -14.38
N GLU A 11 -4.68 -3.04 -14.52
CA GLU A 11 -3.83 -2.11 -15.26
C GLU A 11 -2.80 -1.36 -14.37
N ALA A 12 -2.82 -1.59 -13.05
CA ALA A 12 -1.92 -0.99 -12.07
C ALA A 12 -0.72 -1.89 -11.70
N PRO A 13 0.37 -1.32 -11.14
CA PRO A 13 0.57 0.10 -10.81
C PRO A 13 1.11 0.90 -11.98
N SER A 14 0.43 1.99 -12.35
CA SER A 14 0.88 2.92 -13.41
C SER A 14 1.78 4.04 -12.88
N ASP A 15 1.74 4.34 -11.56
CA ASP A 15 2.53 5.39 -10.93
C ASP A 15 3.85 4.86 -10.31
N ALA A 16 4.97 5.48 -10.68
CA ALA A 16 6.29 5.13 -10.18
C ALA A 16 6.48 5.41 -8.68
N ALA A 17 5.75 6.35 -8.09
CA ALA A 17 5.78 6.63 -6.67
C ALA A 17 5.15 5.50 -5.85
N GLU A 18 3.96 5.04 -6.25
CA GLU A 18 3.28 3.90 -5.63
C GLU A 18 4.16 2.66 -5.67
N GLN A 19 4.79 2.37 -6.83
CA GLN A 19 5.73 1.25 -6.98
C GLN A 19 6.90 1.32 -5.99
N ARG A 20 7.50 2.50 -5.81
CA ARG A 20 8.59 2.68 -4.84
C ARG A 20 8.12 2.47 -3.41
N VAL A 21 6.94 2.99 -3.06
CA VAL A 21 6.38 2.82 -1.72
C VAL A 21 6.07 1.35 -1.45
N LEU A 22 5.43 0.66 -2.40
CA LEU A 22 5.14 -0.77 -2.33
C LEU A 22 6.42 -1.60 -2.13
N ALA A 23 7.44 -1.37 -2.95
CA ALA A 23 8.73 -2.05 -2.82
C ALA A 23 9.36 -1.82 -1.43
N ARG A 24 9.23 -0.60 -0.89
CA ARG A 24 9.74 -0.26 0.44
C ARG A 24 8.96 -0.95 1.56
N ILE A 25 7.64 -1.04 1.43
CA ILE A 25 6.78 -1.76 2.38
C ILE A 25 7.18 -3.23 2.42
N VAL A 26 7.32 -3.88 1.26
CA VAL A 26 7.73 -5.28 1.18
C VAL A 26 9.10 -5.48 1.82
N ASP A 27 10.11 -4.65 1.51
CA ASP A 27 11.43 -4.74 2.14
C ASP A 27 11.36 -4.61 3.67
N ILE A 28 10.54 -3.70 4.21
CA ILE A 28 10.36 -3.54 5.66
C ILE A 28 9.73 -4.78 6.29
N LEU A 29 8.64 -5.30 5.69
CA LEU A 29 7.95 -6.49 6.19
C LEU A 29 8.88 -7.71 6.17
N GLN A 30 9.65 -7.87 5.10
CA GLN A 30 10.64 -8.95 4.97
C GLN A 30 11.71 -8.89 6.05
N ARG A 31 12.29 -7.71 6.30
CA ARG A 31 13.32 -7.52 7.34
C ARG A 31 12.80 -7.74 8.76
N ARG A 32 11.49 -7.58 8.96
CA ARG A 32 10.83 -7.81 10.25
C ARG A 32 10.26 -9.22 10.38
N GLU A 33 10.40 -10.04 9.35
CA GLU A 33 9.83 -11.40 9.29
C GLU A 33 8.30 -11.43 9.47
N GLU A 34 7.63 -10.33 9.11
CA GLU A 34 6.18 -10.17 9.28
C GLU A 34 5.42 -10.83 8.13
N SER A 35 4.32 -11.50 8.47
CA SER A 35 3.37 -11.99 7.46
C SER A 35 2.28 -10.94 7.23
N ALA A 36 1.98 -10.68 5.97
CA ALA A 36 1.07 -9.61 5.59
C ALA A 36 0.35 -9.87 4.27
N ILE A 37 -0.85 -9.32 4.16
CA ILE A 37 -1.56 -9.12 2.91
C ILE A 37 -1.40 -7.65 2.54
N VAL A 38 -0.86 -7.38 1.36
CA VAL A 38 -0.73 -6.03 0.79
C VAL A 38 -1.68 -5.94 -0.38
N LEU A 39 -2.68 -5.07 -0.26
CA LEU A 39 -3.55 -4.71 -1.38
C LEU A 39 -3.11 -3.33 -1.87
N PHE A 40 -3.05 -3.12 -3.18
CA PHE A 40 -2.78 -1.80 -3.74
C PHE A 40 -3.79 -1.45 -4.83
N ASN A 41 -4.05 -0.15 -5.00
CA ASN A 41 -5.07 0.44 -5.87
C ASN A 41 -6.45 -0.21 -5.66
N VAL A 42 -6.88 -0.23 -4.40
CA VAL A 42 -8.18 -0.82 -4.02
C VAL A 42 -9.23 0.27 -3.93
N ARG A 43 -10.33 0.06 -4.64
CA ARG A 43 -11.57 0.83 -4.44
C ARG A 43 -12.49 0.11 -3.47
N CYS A 44 -12.73 0.74 -2.32
CA CYS A 44 -13.84 0.41 -1.45
C CYS A 44 -15.02 1.34 -1.78
N GLU A 45 -16.24 0.96 -1.40
CA GLU A 45 -17.50 1.60 -1.82
C GLU A 45 -17.53 3.15 -1.70
N GLU A 46 -16.79 3.72 -0.73
CA GLU A 46 -16.73 5.17 -0.49
C GLU A 46 -15.33 5.78 -0.62
N ARG A 47 -14.27 4.98 -0.86
CA ARG A 47 -12.89 5.47 -0.81
C ARG A 47 -11.93 4.66 -1.67
N GLU A 48 -11.12 5.37 -2.44
CA GLU A 48 -9.94 4.83 -3.10
C GLU A 48 -8.79 4.85 -2.09
N CYS A 49 -8.08 3.74 -1.95
CA CYS A 49 -6.91 3.60 -1.10
C CYS A 49 -5.75 3.14 -1.97
N ASP A 50 -4.63 3.88 -1.93
CA ASP A 50 -3.47 3.53 -2.75
C ASP A 50 -2.85 2.22 -2.28
N ILE A 51 -2.63 2.06 -0.96
CA ILE A 51 -2.07 0.82 -0.39
C ILE A 51 -2.73 0.50 0.95
N LEU A 52 -3.15 -0.75 1.12
CA LEU A 52 -3.59 -1.35 2.37
C LEU A 52 -2.66 -2.49 2.75
N VAL A 53 -2.08 -2.42 3.95
CA VAL A 53 -1.22 -3.48 4.50
C VAL A 53 -1.91 -4.06 5.73
N SER A 54 -2.31 -5.33 5.66
CA SER A 54 -2.87 -6.05 6.79
C SER A 54 -1.87 -7.08 7.29
N THR A 55 -1.44 -6.96 8.53
CA THR A 55 -0.67 -7.98 9.25
C THR A 55 -1.59 -8.76 10.19
N LEU A 56 -1.02 -9.67 10.98
CA LEU A 56 -1.76 -10.40 12.01
C LEU A 56 -2.26 -9.51 13.16
N VAL A 57 -1.64 -8.34 13.35
CA VAL A 57 -1.87 -7.49 14.54
C VAL A 57 -2.55 -6.18 14.18
N THR A 58 -2.34 -5.67 12.97
CA THR A 58 -2.87 -4.37 12.56
C THR A 58 -3.12 -4.28 11.07
N THR A 59 -3.99 -3.36 10.69
CA THR A 59 -4.16 -2.92 9.31
C THR A 59 -3.70 -1.47 9.20
N LEU A 60 -2.97 -1.15 8.15
CA LEU A 60 -2.46 0.17 7.82
C LEU A 60 -3.01 0.56 6.44
N VAL A 61 -3.56 1.76 6.34
CA VAL A 61 -3.95 2.38 5.07
C VAL A 61 -2.95 3.49 4.78
N ILE A 62 -2.41 3.49 3.57
CA ILE A 62 -1.34 4.40 3.13
C ILE A 62 -1.81 5.07 1.86
N GLU A 63 -1.87 6.40 1.91
CA GLU A 63 -2.09 7.26 0.75
C GLU A 63 -0.74 7.79 0.26
N VAL A 64 -0.47 7.63 -1.03
CA VAL A 64 0.76 8.03 -1.71
C VAL A 64 0.50 9.35 -2.44
N ASN A 65 0.94 10.45 -1.84
CA ASN A 65 0.86 11.76 -2.50
C ASN A 65 2.09 12.00 -3.39
N THR A 66 1.86 12.24 -4.68
CA THR A 66 2.90 12.53 -5.69
C THR A 66 3.17 14.03 -5.86
N THR A 67 2.33 14.88 -5.25
CA THR A 67 2.49 16.34 -5.32
C THR A 67 3.32 16.86 -4.15
N CYS A 68 4.21 17.83 -4.41
CA CYS A 68 4.93 18.57 -3.37
C CYS A 68 4.02 19.54 -2.56
N SER A 69 2.70 19.35 -2.56
CA SER A 69 1.78 20.18 -1.78
C SER A 69 1.80 19.72 -0.32
N PRO A 70 1.92 20.63 0.66
CA PRO A 70 1.88 20.26 2.07
C PRO A 70 0.55 19.57 2.40
N TRP A 71 0.66 18.41 3.07
CA TRP A 71 -0.49 17.63 3.52
C TRP A 71 -1.31 18.48 4.49
N ARG A 72 -2.56 18.79 4.12
CA ARG A 72 -3.55 19.31 5.08
C ARG A 72 -4.32 18.12 5.59
N ALA A 73 -3.99 17.65 6.80
CA ALA A 73 -4.86 16.75 7.52
C ALA A 73 -6.19 17.50 7.78
N ALA A 74 -7.29 16.97 7.24
CA ALA A 74 -8.64 17.42 7.56
C ALA A 74 -9.08 16.78 8.89
#